data_AF-A0A1U7UU55-F1
#
_entry.id   AF-A0A1U7UU55-F1
#
_cell.length_a   1.000
_cell.length_b   1.000
_cell.length_c   1.000
_cell.angle_alpha   90.00
_cell.angle_beta   90.00
_cell.angle_gamma   90.00
#
_symmetry.space_group_name_H-M   'P 1'
#
loop_
_entity.id
_entity.type
_entity.pdbx_description
1 polymer ?
#
loop_
_entity_poly.entity_id
_entity_poly.type
_entity_poly.pdbx_seq_one_letter_code
_entity_poly.pdbx_strand_id
1 'polypeptide(L)'
;MIVFRRNLNDWEIVEFCELLQQLRSVYIDHGKRDTLILLASKDKKFSVKNCYSMLIKLSGQWDTSWPWRMIWKTKAPVKVACFGWVTTWEACLTQNNLQKRGFSLCNRCYLCQVDQETVEHLFLRCRFSRECWELFLNICGIAWVMPQNVKGLMVGWQHQVISKEIKQIWSTIPLCTLWTIWLERNKACFEGQRAPIARIKSICLQNLYLWCKSSPLVSSDQYMDFLELLGRRL
;
A
#
# COMPACT_ATOMS: atom_id res chain seq x y z
N MET A 1 32.96 33.07 -20.95
CA MET A 1 32.57 34.18 -20.05
C MET A 1 31.18 33.84 -19.52
N ILE A 2 31.01 33.65 -18.20
CA ILE A 2 29.71 33.33 -17.60
C ILE A 2 28.89 34.62 -17.56
N VAL A 3 27.69 34.61 -18.14
CA VAL A 3 26.81 35.79 -18.20
C VAL A 3 25.68 35.59 -17.20
N PHE A 4 25.56 36.49 -16.23
CA PHE A 4 24.49 36.46 -15.24
C PHE A 4 23.28 37.25 -15.72
N ARG A 5 22.07 36.81 -15.31
CA ARG A 5 20.82 37.52 -15.60
C ARG A 5 20.68 38.86 -14.85
N ARG A 6 21.44 39.04 -13.77
CA ARG A 6 21.54 40.27 -12.96
C ARG A 6 22.94 40.40 -12.36
N ASN A 7 23.27 41.58 -11.85
CA ASN A 7 24.48 41.76 -11.05
C ASN A 7 24.41 40.92 -9.76
N LEU A 8 25.56 40.38 -9.36
CA LEU A 8 25.71 39.68 -8.08
C LEU A 8 25.71 40.70 -6.95
N ASN A 9 25.09 40.35 -5.82
CA ASN A 9 25.21 41.10 -4.59
C ASN A 9 26.56 40.81 -3.91
N ASP A 10 27.00 41.70 -3.01
CA ASP A 10 28.33 41.58 -2.37
C ASP A 10 28.55 40.24 -1.64
N TRP A 11 27.51 39.67 -1.02
CA TRP A 11 27.59 38.36 -0.36
C TRP A 11 27.64 37.18 -1.35
N GLU A 12 27.07 37.32 -2.56
CA GLU A 12 27.09 36.29 -3.60
C GLU A 12 28.44 36.24 -4.33
N ILE A 13 29.20 37.36 -4.31
CA ILE A 13 30.55 37.42 -4.91
C ILE A 13 31.48 36.42 -4.22
N VAL A 14 31.39 36.29 -2.89
CA VAL A 14 32.21 35.34 -2.12
C VAL A 14 31.90 33.90 -2.54
N GLU A 15 30.62 33.52 -2.54
CA GLU A 15 30.17 32.18 -2.98
C GLU A 15 30.57 31.89 -4.44
N PHE A 16 30.47 32.90 -5.32
CA PHE A 16 30.88 32.76 -6.71
C PHE A 16 32.39 32.56 -6.86
N CYS A 17 33.21 33.29 -6.10
CA CYS A 17 34.66 33.09 -6.07
C CYS A 17 35.04 31.68 -5.60
N GLU A 18 34.39 31.18 -4.55
CA GLU A 18 34.59 29.81 -4.06
C GLU A 18 34.22 28.77 -5.12
N LEU A 19 33.08 28.94 -5.79
CA LEU A 19 32.65 28.08 -6.89
C LEU A 19 33.68 28.09 -8.03
N LEU A 20 34.15 29.27 -8.45
CA LEU A 20 35.17 29.37 -9.51
C LEU A 20 36.47 28.67 -9.10
N GLN A 21 36.89 28.77 -7.85
CA GLN A 21 38.07 28.08 -7.34
C GLN A 21 37.90 26.56 -7.39
N GLN A 22 36.72 26.05 -7.04
CA GLN A 22 36.41 24.62 -7.18
C GLN A 22 36.38 24.18 -8.65
N LEU A 23 35.78 24.97 -9.53
CA LEU A 23 35.68 24.67 -10.97
C LEU A 23 37.04 24.72 -11.69
N ARG A 24 38.01 25.51 -11.21
CA ARG A 24 39.38 25.53 -11.77
C ARG A 24 40.07 24.16 -11.72
N SER A 25 39.69 23.33 -10.76
CA SER A 25 40.23 21.96 -10.63
C SER A 25 39.55 20.93 -11.54
N VAL A 26 38.49 21.33 -12.25
CA VAL A 26 37.69 20.46 -13.11
C VAL A 26 38.17 20.58 -14.55
N TYR A 27 38.70 19.49 -15.09
CA TYR A 27 39.04 19.38 -16.51
C TYR A 27 37.92 18.68 -17.26
N ILE A 28 37.36 19.34 -18.28
CA ILE A 28 36.31 18.77 -19.13
C ILE A 28 36.96 18.05 -20.30
N ASP A 29 36.75 16.74 -20.37
CA ASP A 29 37.20 15.91 -21.48
C ASP A 29 36.10 15.81 -22.54
N HIS A 30 36.22 16.62 -23.60
CA HIS A 30 35.25 16.67 -24.71
C HIS A 30 35.15 15.36 -25.51
N GLY A 31 36.09 14.42 -25.34
CA GLY A 31 36.06 13.11 -25.99
C GLY A 31 35.25 12.06 -25.23
N LYS A 32 34.82 12.35 -24.00
CA LYS A 32 34.03 11.42 -23.16
C LYS A 32 32.58 11.87 -23.05
N ARG A 33 31.68 10.90 -23.05
CA ARG A 33 30.26 11.16 -22.74
C ARG A 33 30.09 11.42 -21.25
N ASP A 34 29.20 12.35 -20.94
CA ASP A 34 28.77 12.61 -19.57
C ASP A 34 28.18 11.36 -18.92
N THR A 35 28.57 11.10 -17.68
CA THR A 35 28.06 9.99 -16.88
C THR A 35 27.69 10.46 -15.49
N LEU A 36 26.61 9.92 -14.96
CA LEU A 36 26.26 10.12 -13.57
C LEU A 36 27.21 9.29 -12.71
N ILE A 37 27.81 9.94 -11.71
CA ILE A 37 28.65 9.30 -10.69
C ILE A 37 28.01 9.46 -9.32
N LEU A 38 28.03 8.40 -8.52
CA LEU A 38 27.63 8.46 -7.12
C LEU A 38 28.91 8.44 -6.28
N LEU A 39 29.31 9.60 -5.75
CA LEU A 39 30.59 9.77 -5.04
C LEU A 39 30.74 8.85 -3.81
N ALA A 40 29.62 8.52 -3.16
CA ALA A 40 29.58 7.60 -2.03
C ALA A 40 29.65 6.10 -2.42
N SER A 41 29.61 5.77 -3.72
CA SER A 41 29.73 4.39 -4.19
C SER A 41 31.20 4.01 -4.37
N LYS A 42 31.61 2.85 -3.86
CA LYS A 42 32.98 2.31 -4.01
C LYS A 42 33.44 2.26 -5.47
N ASP A 43 32.52 1.96 -6.38
CA ASP A 43 32.83 1.78 -7.81
C ASP A 43 32.59 3.06 -8.61
N LYS A 44 32.21 4.17 -7.95
CA LYS A 44 31.81 5.48 -8.54
C LYS A 44 30.72 5.41 -9.62
N LYS A 45 30.09 4.25 -9.83
CA LYS A 45 28.98 4.06 -10.78
C LYS A 45 27.67 4.51 -10.16
N PHE A 46 26.93 5.35 -10.88
CA PHE A 46 25.57 5.68 -10.49
C PHE A 46 24.61 4.53 -10.83
N SER A 47 23.80 4.15 -9.85
CA SER A 47 22.56 3.41 -10.10
C SER A 47 21.47 3.98 -9.22
N VAL A 48 20.24 4.01 -9.74
CA VAL A 48 19.07 4.46 -8.98
C VAL A 48 18.94 3.66 -7.68
N LYS A 49 19.17 2.34 -7.72
CA LYS A 49 19.15 1.46 -6.55
C LYS A 49 20.16 1.90 -5.48
N ASN A 50 21.40 2.19 -5.86
CA ASN A 50 22.45 2.58 -4.92
C ASN A 50 22.19 3.98 -4.34
N CYS A 51 21.77 4.92 -5.19
CA CYS A 51 21.40 6.27 -4.78
C CYS A 51 20.25 6.25 -3.75
N TYR A 52 19.15 5.54 -4.07
CA TYR A 52 18.02 5.38 -3.14
C TYR A 52 18.45 4.68 -1.85
N SER A 53 19.23 3.60 -1.93
CA SER A 53 19.73 2.88 -0.74
C SER A 53 20.57 3.78 0.16
N MET A 54 21.37 4.68 -0.41
CA MET A 54 22.14 5.67 0.33
C MET A 54 21.26 6.74 0.96
N LEU A 55 20.36 7.36 0.18
CA LEU A 55 19.42 8.37 0.67
C LEU A 55 18.57 7.82 1.82
N ILE A 56 18.14 6.56 1.73
CA ILE A 56 17.43 5.84 2.77
C ILE A 56 18.27 5.69 4.05
N LYS A 57 19.56 5.33 3.92
CA LYS A 57 20.46 5.22 5.08
C LYS A 57 20.71 6.58 5.75
N LEU A 58 20.86 7.63 4.94
CA LEU A 58 21.10 8.99 5.43
C LEU A 58 19.87 9.60 6.09
N SER A 59 18.67 9.33 5.56
CA SER A 59 17.43 9.87 6.12
C SER A 59 17.05 9.22 7.44
N GLY A 60 17.58 8.03 7.77
CA GLY A 60 17.25 7.27 8.98
C GLY A 60 15.77 6.86 9.07
N GLN A 61 14.98 7.12 8.02
CA GLN A 61 13.52 7.15 8.04
C GLN A 61 12.87 6.03 7.21
N TRP A 62 13.62 5.02 6.78
CA TRP A 62 12.97 3.89 6.15
C TRP A 62 12.44 2.92 7.19
N ASP A 63 11.13 2.94 7.34
CA ASP A 63 10.43 1.89 8.06
C ASP A 63 10.49 0.59 7.24
N THR A 64 11.44 -0.28 7.57
CA THR A 64 11.53 -1.63 7.00
C THR A 64 10.27 -2.45 7.25
N SER A 65 9.39 -2.02 8.16
CA SER A 65 8.08 -2.63 8.39
C SER A 65 7.02 -2.23 7.37
N TRP A 66 7.28 -1.34 6.40
CA TRP A 66 6.24 -0.95 5.44
C TRP A 66 5.80 -2.15 4.56
N PRO A 67 4.49 -2.51 4.56
CA PRO A 67 4.01 -3.78 3.99
C PRO A 67 3.80 -3.71 2.46
N TRP A 68 4.79 -3.20 1.71
CA TRP A 68 4.67 -2.98 0.27
C TRP A 68 4.35 -4.25 -0.53
N ARG A 69 4.81 -5.43 -0.07
CA ARG A 69 4.53 -6.71 -0.75
C ARG A 69 3.05 -7.07 -0.65
N MET A 70 2.42 -6.77 0.48
CA MET A 70 1.00 -6.98 0.70
C MET A 70 0.10 -6.03 -0.09
N ILE A 71 0.67 -4.95 -0.62
CA ILE A 71 -0.03 -4.00 -1.47
C ILE A 71 0.19 -4.35 -2.94
N TRP A 72 1.46 -4.49 -3.35
CA TRP A 72 1.85 -4.55 -4.76
C TRP A 72 2.20 -5.95 -5.27
N LYS A 73 2.51 -6.92 -4.40
CA LYS A 73 2.81 -8.31 -4.78
C LYS A 73 1.66 -9.26 -4.46
N THR A 74 0.48 -8.90 -4.97
CA THR A 74 -0.76 -9.67 -4.81
C THR A 74 -1.36 -9.96 -6.20
N LYS A 75 -2.50 -10.68 -6.23
CA LYS A 75 -3.29 -10.85 -7.45
C LYS A 75 -4.41 -9.84 -7.59
N ALA A 76 -4.55 -8.91 -6.64
CA ALA A 76 -5.58 -7.89 -6.69
C ALA A 76 -5.38 -6.97 -7.91
N PRO A 77 -6.45 -6.51 -8.56
CA PRO A 77 -6.35 -5.52 -9.63
C PRO A 77 -5.63 -4.25 -9.15
N VAL A 78 -4.94 -3.55 -10.06
CA VAL A 78 -4.17 -2.34 -9.72
C VAL A 78 -5.02 -1.29 -8.99
N LYS A 79 -6.27 -1.07 -9.40
CA LYS A 79 -7.20 -0.15 -8.72
C LYS A 79 -7.42 -0.51 -7.24
N VAL A 80 -7.44 -1.80 -6.94
CA VAL A 80 -7.62 -2.33 -5.58
C VAL A 80 -6.32 -2.22 -4.79
N ALA A 81 -5.17 -2.45 -5.41
CA ALA A 81 -3.86 -2.23 -4.80
C ALA A 81 -3.65 -0.74 -4.44
N CYS A 82 -3.98 0.17 -5.36
CA CYS A 82 -3.95 1.63 -5.09
C CYS A 82 -4.87 2.00 -3.94
N PHE A 83 -6.09 1.45 -3.91
CA PHE A 83 -7.00 1.65 -2.78
C PHE A 83 -6.37 1.14 -1.48
N GLY A 84 -5.86 -0.09 -1.45
CA GLY A 84 -5.19 -0.65 -0.27
C GLY A 84 -4.02 0.18 0.22
N TRP A 85 -3.23 0.76 -0.69
CA TRP A 85 -2.17 1.72 -0.36
C TRP A 85 -2.73 2.95 0.36
N VAL A 86 -3.77 3.58 -0.20
CA VAL A 86 -4.45 4.74 0.43
C VAL A 86 -5.03 4.37 1.80
N THR A 87 -5.62 3.18 1.95
CA THR A 87 -6.17 2.69 3.22
C THR A 87 -5.09 2.44 4.25
N THR A 88 -3.95 1.91 3.84
CA THR A 88 -2.80 1.66 4.73
C THR A 88 -2.18 2.96 5.25
N TRP A 89 -2.27 4.04 4.47
CA TRP A 89 -1.91 5.41 4.87
C TRP A 89 -3.02 6.14 5.64
N GLU A 90 -4.12 5.47 5.97
CA GLU A 90 -5.27 6.07 6.65
C GLU A 90 -5.85 7.29 5.92
N ALA A 91 -5.72 7.33 4.59
CA ALA A 91 -6.08 8.49 3.77
C ALA A 91 -7.40 8.33 2.99
N CYS A 92 -8.13 7.21 3.19
CA CYS A 92 -9.43 6.97 2.55
C CYS A 92 -10.48 8.01 2.93
N LEU A 93 -11.50 8.19 2.10
CA LEU A 93 -12.58 9.16 2.31
C LEU A 93 -13.63 8.67 3.33
N THR A 94 -13.19 8.25 4.51
CA THR A 94 -14.06 8.03 5.67
C THR A 94 -14.61 9.37 6.17
N GLN A 95 -15.73 9.34 6.87
CA GLN A 95 -16.32 10.55 7.45
C GLN A 95 -15.34 11.26 8.40
N ASN A 96 -14.58 10.52 9.21
CA ASN A 96 -13.53 11.11 10.05
C ASN A 96 -12.47 11.87 9.24
N ASN A 97 -12.04 11.33 8.09
CA ASN A 97 -11.06 11.99 7.24
C ASN A 97 -11.65 13.18 6.47
N LEU A 98 -12.93 13.15 6.15
CA LEU A 98 -13.63 14.33 5.61
C LEU A 98 -13.72 15.44 6.66
N GLN A 99 -14.03 15.12 7.91
CA GLN A 99 -14.01 16.09 9.01
C GLN A 99 -12.63 16.73 9.19
N LYS A 100 -11.55 15.93 9.17
CA LYS A 100 -10.16 16.44 9.20
C LYS A 100 -9.82 17.38 8.03
N ARG A 101 -10.55 17.28 6.91
CA ARG A 101 -10.42 18.16 5.73
C ARG A 101 -11.34 19.38 5.77
N GLY A 102 -12.03 19.63 6.88
CA GLY A 102 -12.88 20.80 7.08
C GLY A 102 -14.35 20.62 6.68
N PHE A 103 -14.79 19.41 6.32
CA PHE A 103 -16.21 19.17 6.04
C PHE A 103 -17.02 19.02 7.34
N SER A 104 -18.09 19.79 7.48
CA SER A 104 -19.02 19.69 8.60
C SER A 104 -20.08 18.62 8.32
N LEU A 105 -20.00 17.48 9.01
CA LEU A 105 -20.93 16.36 8.89
C LEU A 105 -20.99 15.56 10.19
N CYS A 106 -22.11 14.86 10.40
CA CYS A 106 -22.27 13.94 11.52
C CYS A 106 -21.56 12.62 11.21
N ASN A 107 -20.57 12.26 12.03
CA ASN A 107 -19.76 11.07 11.83
C ASN A 107 -20.41 9.84 12.49
N ARG A 108 -20.94 8.95 11.66
CA ARG A 108 -21.55 7.67 12.02
C ARG A 108 -21.33 6.66 10.90
N CYS A 109 -20.73 5.52 11.25
CA CYS A 109 -20.38 4.45 10.32
C CYS A 109 -21.59 4.00 9.49
N TYR A 110 -21.46 4.09 8.16
CA TYR A 110 -22.52 3.71 7.23
C TYR A 110 -22.88 2.23 7.26
N LEU A 111 -22.03 1.36 7.84
CA LEU A 111 -22.25 -0.08 7.91
C LEU A 111 -22.89 -0.50 9.23
N CYS A 112 -22.28 -0.16 10.37
CA CYS A 112 -22.80 -0.59 11.67
C CYS A 112 -23.90 0.33 12.19
N GLN A 113 -23.87 1.62 11.84
CA GLN A 113 -24.74 2.66 12.41
C GLN A 113 -24.65 2.77 13.93
N VAL A 114 -23.51 2.44 14.54
CA VAL A 114 -23.32 2.51 16.00
C VAL A 114 -22.20 3.49 16.33
N ASP A 115 -20.99 3.22 15.83
CA ASP A 115 -19.80 4.02 16.14
C ASP A 115 -19.47 5.05 15.05
N GLN A 116 -18.50 5.90 15.33
CA GLN A 116 -17.89 6.81 14.36
C GLN A 116 -17.13 6.04 13.27
N GLU A 117 -17.19 6.55 12.05
CA GLU A 117 -16.48 6.01 10.89
C GLU A 117 -15.03 6.52 10.83
N THR A 118 -14.13 5.84 11.54
CA THR A 118 -12.69 5.94 11.30
C THR A 118 -12.22 4.86 10.32
N VAL A 119 -10.98 4.93 9.83
CA VAL A 119 -10.41 3.90 8.95
C VAL A 119 -10.33 2.57 9.71
N GLU A 120 -9.86 2.59 10.95
CA GLU A 120 -9.71 1.42 11.80
C GLU A 120 -11.07 0.84 12.18
N HIS A 121 -12.04 1.68 12.53
CA HIS A 121 -13.40 1.20 12.76
C HIS A 121 -13.96 0.56 11.50
N LEU A 122 -13.98 1.30 10.39
CA LEU A 122 -14.59 0.85 9.15
C LEU A 122 -14.00 -0.47 8.66
N PHE A 123 -12.68 -0.63 8.66
CA PHE A 123 -12.05 -1.80 8.05
C PHE A 123 -11.76 -2.94 9.02
N LEU A 124 -11.64 -2.69 10.33
CA LEU A 124 -11.16 -3.68 11.29
C LEU A 124 -12.14 -3.96 12.43
N ARG A 125 -12.70 -2.92 13.05
CA ARG A 125 -13.45 -3.07 14.31
C ARG A 125 -14.96 -3.17 14.13
N CYS A 126 -15.50 -2.61 13.06
CA CYS A 126 -16.91 -2.64 12.71
C CYS A 126 -17.43 -4.09 12.69
N ARG A 127 -18.59 -4.34 13.31
CA ARG A 127 -19.22 -5.67 13.35
C ARG A 127 -19.35 -6.32 11.97
N PHE A 128 -19.71 -5.53 10.96
CA PHE A 128 -19.83 -5.98 9.57
C PHE A 128 -18.47 -6.42 9.02
N SER A 129 -17.43 -5.63 9.27
CA SER A 129 -16.09 -5.88 8.76
C SER A 129 -15.46 -7.09 9.43
N ARG A 130 -15.70 -7.28 10.74
CA ARG A 130 -15.30 -8.50 11.46
C ARG A 130 -15.87 -9.74 10.81
N GLU A 131 -17.16 -9.74 10.46
CA GLU A 131 -17.77 -10.86 9.73
C GLU A 131 -17.11 -11.13 8.38
N CYS A 132 -16.68 -10.09 7.64
CA CYS A 132 -15.95 -10.28 6.39
C CYS A 132 -14.57 -10.91 6.62
N TRP A 133 -13.86 -10.55 7.70
CA TRP A 133 -12.58 -11.17 8.05
C TRP A 133 -12.75 -12.62 8.54
N GLU A 134 -13.74 -12.86 9.39
CA GLU A 134 -14.08 -14.18 9.92
C GLU A 134 -14.34 -15.20 8.81
N LEU A 135 -14.86 -14.77 7.66
CA LEU A 135 -15.00 -15.65 6.49
C LEU A 135 -13.69 -16.37 6.15
N PHE A 136 -12.61 -15.62 5.94
CA PHE A 136 -11.34 -16.19 5.53
C PHE A 136 -10.61 -16.86 6.70
N LEU A 137 -10.71 -16.28 7.90
CA LEU A 137 -10.11 -16.85 9.10
C LEU A 137 -10.72 -18.23 9.42
N ASN A 138 -12.04 -18.38 9.27
CA ASN A 138 -12.72 -19.65 9.49
C ASN A 138 -12.41 -20.67 8.40
N ILE A 139 -12.37 -20.27 7.12
CA ILE A 139 -12.00 -21.19 6.03
C ILE A 139 -10.56 -21.68 6.22
N CYS A 140 -9.63 -20.79 6.56
CA CYS A 140 -8.22 -21.15 6.76
C CYS A 140 -7.92 -21.77 8.14
N GLY A 141 -8.89 -21.77 9.08
CA GLY A 141 -8.72 -22.29 10.43
C GLY A 141 -7.72 -21.49 11.29
N ILE A 142 -7.65 -20.16 11.12
CA ILE A 142 -6.67 -19.30 11.77
C ILE A 142 -7.32 -18.50 12.90
N ALA A 143 -6.80 -18.64 14.11
CA ALA A 143 -7.10 -17.73 15.21
C ALA A 143 -6.33 -16.43 15.02
N TRP A 144 -7.04 -15.30 14.96
CA TRP A 144 -6.44 -14.01 14.64
C TRP A 144 -6.89 -12.92 15.61
N VAL A 145 -5.93 -12.14 16.10
CA VAL A 145 -6.19 -10.93 16.88
C VAL A 145 -6.10 -9.73 15.95
N MET A 146 -7.21 -9.00 15.81
CA MET A 146 -7.26 -7.87 14.89
C MET A 146 -6.34 -6.73 15.36
N PRO A 147 -5.39 -6.24 14.54
CA PRO A 147 -4.47 -5.18 14.94
C PRO A 147 -5.15 -3.82 15.13
N GLN A 148 -4.39 -2.86 15.68
CA GLN A 148 -4.89 -1.53 15.98
C GLN A 148 -5.27 -0.73 14.72
N ASN A 149 -4.50 -0.87 13.64
CA ASN A 149 -4.66 -0.15 12.37
C ASN A 149 -4.37 -1.05 11.16
N VAL A 150 -4.68 -0.55 9.97
CA VAL A 150 -4.62 -1.32 8.70
C VAL A 150 -3.17 -1.65 8.34
N LYS A 151 -2.20 -0.78 8.65
CA LYS A 151 -0.78 -1.09 8.47
C LYS A 151 -0.36 -2.30 9.31
N GLY A 152 -0.73 -2.33 10.58
CA GLY A 152 -0.48 -3.45 11.48
C GLY A 152 -1.11 -4.75 10.98
N LEU A 153 -2.34 -4.69 10.44
CA LEU A 153 -2.97 -5.81 9.74
C LEU A 153 -2.10 -6.32 8.61
N MET A 154 -1.70 -5.44 7.68
CA MET A 154 -0.93 -5.83 6.50
C MET A 154 0.44 -6.44 6.88
N VAL A 155 1.12 -5.87 7.89
CA VAL A 155 2.38 -6.42 8.39
C VAL A 155 2.18 -7.79 9.02
N GLY A 156 1.24 -7.92 9.97
CA GLY A 156 0.97 -9.20 10.63
C GLY A 156 0.57 -10.28 9.64
N TRP A 157 -0.23 -9.93 8.63
CA TRP A 157 -0.73 -10.87 7.63
C TRP A 157 0.40 -11.42 6.76
N GLN A 158 1.41 -10.61 6.48
CA GLN A 158 2.59 -11.00 5.71
C GLN A 158 3.45 -12.06 6.42
N HIS A 159 3.46 -12.04 7.76
CA HIS A 159 4.35 -12.86 8.58
C HIS A 159 3.74 -14.19 9.06
N GLN A 160 2.53 -14.52 8.60
CA GLN A 160 1.95 -15.83 8.88
C GLN A 160 2.71 -16.95 8.16
N VAL A 161 2.80 -18.11 8.82
CA VAL A 161 3.41 -19.31 8.25
C VAL A 161 2.41 -19.93 7.29
N ILE A 162 2.62 -19.70 5.99
CA ILE A 162 1.71 -20.14 4.94
C ILE A 162 2.45 -21.02 3.93
N SER A 163 1.79 -22.09 3.48
CA SER A 163 2.28 -22.95 2.41
C SER A 163 2.55 -22.16 1.13
N LYS A 164 3.54 -22.60 0.33
CA LYS A 164 3.94 -21.85 -0.88
C LYS A 164 2.81 -21.82 -1.92
N GLU A 165 2.00 -22.88 -1.91
CA GLU A 165 0.87 -23.13 -2.81
C GLU A 165 -0.20 -22.04 -2.65
N ILE A 166 -0.54 -21.66 -1.42
CA ILE A 166 -1.62 -20.68 -1.16
C ILE A 166 -1.09 -19.27 -0.87
N LYS A 167 0.23 -19.07 -0.76
CA LYS A 167 0.86 -17.79 -0.41
C LYS A 167 0.37 -16.60 -1.24
N GLN A 168 0.14 -16.82 -2.53
CA GLN A 168 -0.33 -15.78 -3.44
C GLN A 168 -1.83 -15.44 -3.22
N ILE A 169 -2.64 -16.45 -2.90
CA ILE A 169 -4.05 -16.27 -2.56
C ILE A 169 -4.13 -15.54 -1.21
N TRP A 170 -3.39 -16.04 -0.23
CA TRP A 170 -3.25 -15.46 1.10
C TRP A 170 -2.86 -13.98 1.06
N SER A 171 -1.88 -13.61 0.23
CA SER A 171 -1.45 -12.21 0.10
C SER A 171 -2.51 -11.31 -0.53
N THR A 172 -3.50 -11.88 -1.23
CA THR A 172 -4.57 -11.15 -1.91
C THR A 172 -5.80 -10.94 -1.02
N ILE A 173 -6.01 -11.79 -0.01
CA ILE A 173 -7.16 -11.73 0.90
C ILE A 173 -7.36 -10.34 1.50
N PRO A 174 -6.34 -9.67 2.10
CA PRO A 174 -6.58 -8.39 2.77
C PRO A 174 -7.12 -7.32 1.84
N LEU A 175 -6.54 -7.21 0.65
CA LEU A 175 -6.98 -6.23 -0.36
C LEU A 175 -8.41 -6.54 -0.85
N CYS A 176 -8.75 -7.82 -1.02
CA CYS A 176 -10.09 -8.23 -1.41
C CYS A 176 -11.14 -7.86 -0.34
N THR A 177 -10.84 -8.14 0.93
CA THR A 177 -11.71 -7.81 2.04
C THR A 177 -11.89 -6.30 2.20
N LEU A 178 -10.79 -5.54 2.21
CA LEU A 178 -10.82 -4.07 2.32
C LEU A 178 -11.65 -3.46 1.19
N TRP A 179 -11.46 -3.93 -0.04
CA TRP A 179 -12.20 -3.44 -1.20
C TRP A 179 -13.70 -3.76 -1.12
N THR A 180 -14.04 -4.97 -0.68
CA THR A 180 -15.44 -5.39 -0.53
C THR A 180 -16.14 -4.53 0.52
N ILE A 181 -15.52 -4.32 1.68
CA ILE A 181 -16.04 -3.43 2.73
C ILE A 181 -16.24 -2.01 2.19
N TRP A 182 -15.27 -1.50 1.42
CA TRP A 182 -15.34 -0.16 0.84
C TRP A 182 -16.50 0.01 -0.13
N LEU A 183 -16.70 -0.97 -1.03
CA LEU A 183 -17.81 -0.94 -1.97
C LEU A 183 -19.16 -0.97 -1.26
N GLU A 184 -19.32 -1.84 -0.26
CA GLU A 184 -20.58 -1.93 0.49
C GLU A 184 -20.84 -0.68 1.33
N ARG A 185 -19.79 -0.10 1.93
CA ARG A 185 -19.89 1.20 2.60
C ARG A 185 -20.36 2.28 1.64
N ASN A 186 -19.80 2.35 0.43
CA ASN A 186 -20.18 3.36 -0.54
C ASN A 186 -21.62 3.19 -1.03
N LYS A 187 -22.07 1.96 -1.31
CA LYS A 187 -23.49 1.69 -1.62
C LYS A 187 -24.40 2.14 -0.48
N ALA A 188 -24.06 1.81 0.76
CA ALA A 188 -24.83 2.26 1.92
C ALA A 188 -24.87 3.79 2.07
N CYS A 189 -23.77 4.47 1.72
CA CYS A 189 -23.65 5.93 1.76
C CYS A 189 -24.46 6.64 0.67
N PHE A 190 -24.40 6.15 -0.58
CA PHE A 190 -24.94 6.87 -1.74
C PHE A 190 -26.29 6.34 -2.22
N GLU A 191 -26.59 5.07 -2.00
CA GLU A 191 -27.81 4.42 -2.48
C GLU A 191 -28.76 4.06 -1.33
N GLY A 192 -28.31 4.15 -0.07
CA GLY A 192 -29.08 3.74 1.11
C GLY A 192 -29.35 2.23 1.18
N GLN A 193 -28.70 1.45 0.31
CA GLN A 193 -28.90 0.01 0.20
C GLN A 193 -27.85 -0.76 1.00
N ARG A 194 -28.25 -1.89 1.58
CA ARG A 194 -27.33 -2.88 2.16
C ARG A 194 -27.74 -4.28 1.73
N ALA A 195 -26.80 -5.01 1.15
CA ALA A 195 -27.02 -6.42 0.89
C ALA A 195 -26.82 -7.26 2.17
N PRO A 196 -27.48 -8.42 2.29
CA PRO A 196 -27.25 -9.34 3.39
C PRO A 196 -25.78 -9.75 3.47
N ILE A 197 -25.23 -9.88 4.68
CA ILE A 197 -23.81 -10.19 4.89
C ILE A 197 -23.37 -11.49 4.19
N ALA A 198 -24.26 -12.49 4.10
CA ALA A 198 -24.00 -13.72 3.35
C ALA A 198 -23.72 -13.48 1.87
N ARG A 199 -24.47 -12.56 1.23
CA ARG A 199 -24.23 -12.16 -0.17
C ARG A 199 -22.90 -11.44 -0.30
N ILE A 200 -22.53 -10.60 0.67
CA ILE A 200 -21.25 -9.89 0.65
C ILE A 200 -20.07 -10.85 0.80
N LYS A 201 -20.16 -11.80 1.73
CA LYS A 201 -19.18 -12.88 1.90
C LYS A 201 -19.00 -13.67 0.59
N SER A 202 -20.11 -14.02 -0.08
CA SER A 202 -20.08 -14.68 -1.38
C SER A 202 -19.39 -13.84 -2.47
N ILE A 203 -19.73 -12.55 -2.60
CA ILE A 203 -19.08 -11.64 -3.55
C ILE A 203 -17.58 -11.49 -3.26
N CYS A 204 -17.19 -11.41 -1.98
CA CYS A 204 -15.79 -11.32 -1.57
C CYS A 204 -15.00 -12.55 -2.01
N LEU A 205 -15.53 -13.75 -1.76
CA LEU A 205 -14.90 -15.01 -2.19
C LEU A 205 -14.83 -15.15 -3.72
N GLN A 206 -15.91 -14.80 -4.42
CA GLN A 206 -15.93 -14.82 -5.88
C GLN A 206 -14.88 -13.86 -6.47
N ASN A 207 -14.76 -12.65 -5.94
CA ASN A 207 -13.73 -11.71 -6.37
C ASN A 207 -12.32 -12.27 -6.13
N LEU A 208 -12.07 -12.84 -4.94
CA LEU A 208 -10.77 -13.45 -4.64
C LEU A 208 -10.44 -14.58 -5.62
N TYR A 209 -11.40 -15.48 -5.87
CA TYR A 209 -11.27 -16.56 -6.84
C TYR A 209 -10.94 -16.02 -8.23
N LEU A 210 -11.73 -15.07 -8.74
CA LEU A 210 -11.53 -14.49 -10.07
C LEU A 210 -10.16 -13.84 -10.24
N TRP A 211 -9.68 -13.14 -9.20
CA TRP A 211 -8.36 -12.50 -9.24
C TRP A 211 -7.22 -13.54 -9.18
N CYS A 212 -7.42 -14.65 -8.48
CA CYS A 212 -6.42 -15.71 -8.38
C CYS A 212 -6.45 -16.69 -9.56
N LYS A 213 -7.59 -16.86 -10.24
CA LYS A 213 -7.78 -17.77 -11.39
C LYS A 213 -6.82 -17.44 -12.54
N SER A 214 -6.47 -16.18 -12.76
CA SER A 214 -5.47 -15.79 -13.76
C SER A 214 -4.03 -16.19 -13.40
N SER A 215 -3.82 -17.03 -12.38
CA SER A 215 -2.52 -17.54 -11.94
C SER A 215 -2.34 -18.99 -12.39
N PRO A 216 -1.16 -19.38 -12.90
CA PRO A 216 -0.88 -20.77 -13.33
C PRO A 216 -0.93 -21.81 -12.19
N LEU A 217 -1.12 -21.38 -10.93
CA LEU A 217 -1.23 -22.24 -9.75
C LEU A 217 -2.66 -22.77 -9.51
N VAL A 218 -3.68 -22.17 -10.13
CA VAL A 218 -5.08 -22.63 -10.00
C VAL A 218 -5.43 -23.32 -11.32
N SER A 219 -5.02 -24.58 -11.45
CA SER A 219 -5.27 -25.39 -12.65
C SER A 219 -6.67 -26.01 -12.69
N SER A 220 -7.56 -25.66 -11.75
CA SER A 220 -8.93 -26.13 -11.75
C SER A 220 -9.89 -25.01 -12.15
N ASP A 221 -10.67 -25.27 -13.21
CA ASP A 221 -11.81 -24.44 -13.60
C ASP A 221 -12.95 -24.46 -12.56
N GLN A 222 -12.83 -25.23 -11.47
CA GLN A 222 -13.86 -25.42 -10.47
C GLN A 222 -13.62 -24.57 -9.22
N TYR A 223 -14.62 -23.74 -8.88
CA TYR A 223 -14.64 -22.91 -7.68
C TYR A 223 -14.51 -23.72 -6.37
N MET A 224 -14.98 -24.97 -6.37
CA MET A 224 -14.91 -25.86 -5.20
C MET A 224 -13.47 -26.24 -4.86
N ASP A 225 -12.67 -26.61 -5.85
CA ASP A 225 -11.25 -26.94 -5.64
C ASP A 225 -10.46 -25.75 -5.08
N PHE A 226 -10.82 -24.53 -5.47
CA PHE A 226 -10.24 -23.32 -4.89
C PHE A 226 -10.57 -23.17 -3.40
N LEU A 227 -11.82 -23.45 -3.00
CA LEU A 227 -12.21 -23.42 -1.59
C LEU A 227 -11.53 -24.52 -0.78
N GLU A 228 -11.42 -25.73 -1.34
CA GLU A 228 -10.66 -26.81 -0.73
C GLU A 228 -9.20 -26.44 -0.56
N LEU A 229 -8.57 -25.86 -1.57
CA LEU A 229 -7.20 -25.38 -1.51
C LEU A 229 -7.01 -24.31 -0.42
N LEU A 230 -7.96 -23.37 -0.29
CA LEU A 230 -7.92 -22.33 0.75
C LEU A 230 -8.05 -22.91 2.17
N GLY A 231 -8.82 -23.99 2.31
CA GLY A 231 -9.08 -24.68 3.57
C GLY A 231 -8.08 -25.78 3.92
N ARG A 232 -7.21 -26.19 2.97
CA ARG A 232 -6.06 -27.05 3.27
C ARG A 232 -5.17 -26.29 4.24
N ARG A 233 -5.19 -26.75 5.49
CA ARG A 233 -4.50 -26.15 6.63
C ARG A 233 -3.07 -25.77 6.26
N LEU A 234 -2.66 -24.61 6.78
CA LEU A 234 -1.28 -24.18 6.90
C LEU A 234 -0.41 -25.27 7.53
#